data_AF-A0A7M7NUC4-F1
#
_entry.id   AF-A0A7M7NUC4-F1
#
_cell.length_a   1.000
_cell.length_b   1.000
_cell.length_c   1.000
_cell.angle_alpha   90.00
_cell.angle_beta   90.00
_cell.angle_gamma   90.00
#
_symmetry.space_group_name_H-M   'P 1'
#
loop_
_entity.id
_entity.type
_entity.pdbx_description
1 polymer ?
#
loop_
_entity_poly.entity_id
_entity_poly.type
_entity_poly.pdbx_seq_one_letter_code
_entity_poly.pdbx_strand_id
1 'polypeptide(L)'
;MLSKRVCRLLICVVLLGTLAKQSRACPSNCNCDVREKGRGKWGGERGGSKARRVLECTGRSLTRPIPVNAIPEDTVLLDLSNNNMKTIRGGAFTGLSSVQIL
;
A
#
# COMPACT_ATOMS: atom_id res chain seq x y z
N MET A 1 24.66 -37.23 -6.40
CA MET A 1 25.40 -36.51 -5.33
C MET A 1 25.45 -35.04 -5.70
N LEU A 2 24.66 -34.18 -5.03
CA LEU A 2 24.70 -32.74 -5.29
C LEU A 2 26.05 -32.15 -4.84
N SER A 3 26.72 -31.42 -5.72
CA SER A 3 27.98 -30.73 -5.41
C SER A 3 27.76 -29.64 -4.34
N LYS A 4 28.71 -29.51 -3.40
CA LYS A 4 28.69 -28.46 -2.35
C LYS A 4 28.54 -27.04 -2.92
N ARG A 5 29.01 -26.82 -4.15
CA ARG A 5 28.89 -25.55 -4.88
C ARG A 5 27.45 -25.31 -5.36
N VAL A 6 26.79 -26.36 -5.82
CA VAL A 6 25.37 -26.34 -6.22
C VAL A 6 24.48 -26.04 -5.01
N CYS A 7 24.79 -26.65 -3.85
CA CYS A 7 24.07 -26.40 -2.61
C CYS A 7 24.22 -24.93 -2.14
N ARG A 8 25.44 -24.37 -2.20
CA ARG A 8 25.68 -22.94 -1.86
C ARG A 8 24.96 -21.97 -2.80
N LEU A 9 24.99 -22.22 -4.11
CA LEU A 9 24.30 -21.38 -5.09
C LEU A 9 22.78 -21.39 -4.87
N LEU A 10 22.19 -22.55 -4.61
CA LEU A 10 20.76 -22.67 -4.32
C LEU A 10 20.37 -21.93 -3.03
N ILE A 11 21.18 -22.02 -1.97
CA ILE A 11 20.96 -21.26 -0.72
C ILE A 11 21.02 -19.75 -0.97
N CYS A 12 21.99 -19.26 -1.75
CA CYS A 12 22.10 -17.83 -2.08
C CYS A 12 20.89 -17.34 -2.90
N VAL A 13 20.41 -18.12 -3.87
CA VAL A 13 19.23 -17.75 -4.69
C VAL A 13 17.96 -17.70 -3.84
N VAL A 14 17.78 -18.63 -2.89
CA VAL A 14 16.63 -18.63 -1.97
C VAL A 14 16.69 -17.43 -1.01
N LEU A 15 17.86 -17.09 -0.48
CA LEU A 15 18.03 -15.91 0.39
C LEU A 15 17.84 -14.58 -0.36
N LEU A 16 18.22 -14.50 -1.64
CA LEU A 16 17.98 -13.33 -2.48
C LEU A 16 16.52 -13.24 -2.96
N GLY A 17 15.84 -14.38 -3.13
CA GLY A 17 14.44 -14.45 -3.56
C GLY A 17 13.42 -14.07 -2.49
N THR A 18 13.76 -14.11 -1.20
CA THR A 18 12.84 -13.79 -0.10
C THR A 18 12.77 -12.30 0.26
N LEU A 19 13.51 -11.44 -0.44
CA LEU A 19 13.62 -10.00 -0.13
C LEU A 19 12.78 -9.09 -1.02
N ALA A 20 11.83 -9.63 -1.79
CA ALA A 20 10.96 -8.83 -2.65
C ALA A 20 9.50 -8.80 -2.17
N LYS A 21 9.26 -8.72 -0.86
CA LYS A 21 7.97 -8.20 -0.37
C LYS A 21 8.08 -6.69 -0.27
N GLN A 22 8.09 -6.02 -1.42
CA GLN A 22 8.09 -4.57 -1.51
C GLN A 22 6.76 -4.03 -0.95
N SER A 23 6.69 -3.82 0.36
CA SER A 23 5.74 -2.87 0.91
C SER A 23 6.18 -1.51 0.40
N ARG A 24 5.52 -0.99 -0.65
CA ARG A 24 5.84 0.31 -1.22
C ARG A 24 5.92 1.33 -0.07
N ALA A 25 6.93 2.19 -0.12
CA ALA A 25 7.14 3.20 0.91
C ALA A 25 5.97 4.19 0.94
N CYS A 26 5.68 4.74 2.13
CA CYS A 26 4.63 5.73 2.28
C CYS A 26 4.93 6.99 1.44
N PRO A 27 3.97 7.56 0.69
CA PRO A 27 4.17 8.84 0.02
C PRO A 27 4.55 9.93 1.02
N SER A 28 5.56 10.75 0.70
CA SER A 28 6.09 11.79 1.61
C SER A 28 5.07 12.83 2.07
N ASN A 29 3.99 13.01 1.31
CA ASN A 29 2.94 13.98 1.60
C ASN A 29 1.75 13.34 2.34
N CYS A 30 1.84 12.09 2.76
CA CYS A 30 0.77 11.37 3.41
C CYS A 30 1.25 10.72 4.69
N ASN A 31 0.31 10.47 5.59
CA ASN A 31 0.55 9.62 6.75
C ASN A 31 0.05 8.20 6.41
N CYS A 32 0.87 7.19 6.67
CA CYS A 32 0.48 5.79 6.47
C CYS A 32 0.36 5.11 7.82
N ASP A 33 -0.81 4.56 8.09
CA ASP A 33 -1.10 3.86 9.33
C ASP A 33 -1.54 2.42 9.02
N VAL A 34 -1.18 1.50 9.91
CA VAL A 34 -1.63 0.11 9.84
C VAL A 34 -2.58 -0.09 11.00
N ARG A 35 -3.88 -0.03 10.70
CA ARG A 35 -4.92 -0.17 11.72
C ARG A 35 -5.28 -1.63 11.90
N GLU A 36 -4.98 -2.15 13.08
CA GLU A 36 -5.56 -3.38 13.57
C GLU A 36 -6.99 -3.14 14.03
N LYS A 37 -7.81 -4.20 13.95
CA LYS A 37 -9.26 -4.15 14.18
C LYS A 37 -9.53 -3.98 15.68
N GLY A 38 -9.40 -2.75 16.20
CA GLY A 38 -9.59 -2.50 17.63
C GLY A 38 -9.79 -1.05 18.10
N ARG A 39 -9.50 -0.02 17.30
CA ARG A 39 -9.57 1.39 17.76
C ARG A 39 -10.06 2.41 16.72
N GLY A 40 -10.95 2.04 15.80
CA GLY A 40 -11.41 2.94 14.74
C GLY A 40 -12.91 2.84 14.45
N LYS A 41 -13.57 4.00 14.33
CA LYS A 41 -14.99 4.20 14.00
C LYS A 41 -15.31 3.92 12.51
N TRP A 42 -14.69 2.90 11.91
CA TRP A 42 -14.95 2.47 10.52
C TRP A 42 -15.64 1.10 10.53
N GLY A 43 -16.94 1.12 10.80
CA GLY A 43 -17.82 -0.04 10.79
C GLY A 43 -18.38 -0.30 9.40
N GLY A 44 -18.14 -1.50 8.88
CA GLY A 44 -18.63 -1.96 7.57
C GLY A 44 -18.11 -3.37 7.25
N GLU A 45 -18.85 -4.36 7.78
CA GLU A 45 -18.98 -5.76 7.34
C GLU A 45 -17.78 -6.74 7.22
N ARG A 46 -18.17 -8.01 7.02
CA ARG A 46 -17.53 -9.31 7.33
C ARG A 46 -16.24 -9.51 6.54
N GLY A 47 -15.10 -9.43 7.22
CA GLY A 47 -13.80 -9.75 6.62
C GLY A 47 -12.75 -9.87 7.72
N GLY A 48 -11.95 -10.94 7.64
CA GLY A 48 -11.07 -11.45 8.70
C GLY A 48 -10.02 -10.48 9.25
N SER A 49 -9.28 -10.97 10.24
CA SER A 49 -8.32 -10.29 11.12
C SER A 49 -7.08 -9.69 10.44
N LYS A 50 -7.16 -9.25 9.19
CA LYS A 50 -6.03 -8.64 8.48
C LYS A 50 -5.93 -7.16 8.83
N ALA A 51 -4.75 -6.74 9.26
CA ALA A 51 -4.43 -5.33 9.44
C ALA A 51 -4.73 -4.54 8.15
N ARG A 52 -5.34 -3.36 8.29
CA ARG A 52 -5.73 -2.51 7.14
C ARG A 52 -4.78 -1.33 7.04
N ARG A 53 -4.19 -1.14 5.86
CA ARG A 53 -3.36 0.03 5.59
C ARG A 53 -4.23 1.21 5.20
N VAL A 54 -4.03 2.33 5.88
CA VAL A 54 -4.75 3.59 5.73
C VAL A 54 -3.74 4.64 5.30
N LEU A 55 -4.04 5.35 4.21
CA LEU A 55 -3.29 6.51 3.74
C LEU A 55 -4.11 7.77 4.01
N GLU A 56 -3.59 8.65 4.86
CA GLU A 56 -4.20 9.93 5.20
C GLU A 56 -3.41 11.06 4.54
N CYS A 57 -3.98 11.62 3.47
CA CYS A 57 -3.41 12.72 2.70
C CYS A 57 -4.27 14.00 2.81
N THR A 58 -5.06 14.11 3.87
CA THR A 58 -5.99 15.24 4.06
C THR A 58 -5.25 16.56 4.27
N GLY A 59 -5.71 17.66 3.67
CA GLY A 59 -5.16 19.00 3.94
C GLY A 59 -3.77 19.25 3.36
N ARG A 60 -3.28 18.39 2.44
CA ARG A 60 -1.89 18.41 1.96
C ARG A 60 -1.66 19.31 0.76
N SER A 61 -2.65 20.14 0.40
CA SER A 61 -2.61 21.04 -0.75
C SER A 61 -2.29 20.33 -2.08
N LEU A 62 -2.66 19.04 -2.20
CA LEU A 62 -2.42 18.28 -3.42
C LEU A 62 -3.16 18.93 -4.58
N THR A 63 -2.45 19.21 -5.67
CA THR A 63 -3.03 19.77 -6.91
C THR A 63 -3.24 18.72 -7.99
N ARG A 64 -2.66 17.53 -7.80
CA ARG A 64 -2.71 16.39 -8.71
C ARG A 64 -2.87 15.09 -7.92
N PRO A 65 -3.46 14.04 -8.53
CA PRO A 65 -3.53 12.72 -7.91
C PRO A 65 -2.14 12.18 -7.59
N ILE A 66 -2.04 11.41 -6.51
CA ILE A 66 -0.81 10.70 -6.13
C ILE A 66 -0.58 9.57 -7.15
N PRO A 67 0.65 9.41 -7.67
CA PRO A 67 0.98 8.30 -8.55
C PRO A 67 0.64 6.93 -7.93
N VAL A 68 -0.05 6.07 -8.68
CA VAL A 68 -0.51 4.74 -8.19
C VAL A 68 0.65 3.83 -7.74
N ASN A 69 1.84 4.02 -8.29
CA ASN A 69 3.06 3.29 -7.92
C ASN A 69 3.65 3.75 -6.58
N ALA A 70 3.30 4.95 -6.10
CA ALA A 70 3.68 5.44 -4.78
C ALA A 70 2.71 4.97 -3.68
N ILE A 71 1.51 4.51 -4.06
CA ILE A 71 0.50 4.03 -3.12
C ILE A 71 0.75 2.54 -2.81
N PRO A 72 0.86 2.14 -1.53
CA PRO A 72 0.97 0.74 -1.15
C PRO A 72 -0.22 -0.11 -1.62
N GLU A 73 0.06 -1.29 -2.17
CA GLU A 73 -0.95 -2.14 -2.85
C GLU A 73 -2.06 -2.67 -1.93
N ASP A 74 -1.79 -2.77 -0.64
CA ASP A 74 -2.70 -3.20 0.42
C ASP A 74 -3.40 -2.02 1.13
N THR A 75 -3.30 -0.80 0.57
CA THR A 75 -4.06 0.36 1.03
C THR A 75 -5.56 0.09 0.85
N VAL A 76 -6.31 0.16 1.94
CA VAL A 76 -7.76 -0.06 1.96
C VAL A 76 -8.52 1.25 1.99
N LEU A 77 -7.94 2.27 2.62
CA LEU A 77 -8.51 3.61 2.74
C LEU A 77 -7.46 4.62 2.26
N LEU A 78 -7.85 5.44 1.28
CA LEU A 78 -7.03 6.53 0.74
C LEU A 78 -7.78 7.85 0.91
N ASP A 79 -7.50 8.59 1.97
CA ASP A 79 -8.16 9.87 2.24
C ASP A 79 -7.44 11.02 1.51
N LEU A 80 -8.09 11.56 0.48
CA LEU A 80 -7.62 12.71 -0.30
C LEU A 80 -8.41 13.99 -0.01
N SER A 81 -9.17 14.04 1.08
CA SER A 81 -10.03 15.17 1.45
C SER A 81 -9.25 16.47 1.68
N ASN A 82 -9.95 17.60 1.61
CA ASN A 82 -9.38 18.93 1.88
C ASN A 82 -8.09 19.24 1.09
N ASN A 83 -8.07 18.91 -0.20
CA ASN A 83 -6.97 19.19 -1.12
C ASN A 83 -7.40 20.16 -2.23
N ASN A 84 -6.45 20.61 -3.05
CA ASN A 84 -6.65 21.60 -4.10
C ASN A 84 -6.81 20.97 -5.49
N MET A 85 -7.19 19.70 -5.56
CA MET A 85 -7.36 18.97 -6.82
C MET A 85 -8.66 19.43 -7.49
N LYS A 86 -8.55 20.04 -8.68
CA LYS A 86 -9.70 20.50 -9.45
C LYS A 86 -10.25 19.46 -10.41
N THR A 87 -9.44 18.47 -10.78
CA THR A 87 -9.80 17.48 -11.79
C THR A 87 -9.14 16.15 -11.46
N ILE A 88 -9.93 15.08 -11.47
CA ILE A 88 -9.45 13.70 -11.39
C ILE A 88 -9.75 13.07 -12.75
N ARG A 89 -8.70 12.68 -13.48
CA ARG A 89 -8.88 12.00 -14.77
C ARG A 89 -9.40 10.58 -14.53
N GLY A 90 -10.26 10.10 -15.44
CA GLY A 90 -10.67 8.71 -15.45
C GLY A 90 -9.43 7.79 -15.46
N GLY A 91 -9.43 6.80 -14.57
CA GLY A 91 -8.30 5.87 -14.42
C GLY A 91 -7.11 6.38 -13.61
N ALA A 92 -7.21 7.53 -12.93
CA ALA A 92 -6.13 8.04 -12.05
C ALA A 92 -5.74 7.07 -10.92
N PHE A 93 -6.64 6.14 -10.55
CA PHE A 93 -6.44 5.15 -9.50
C PHE A 93 -6.50 3.70 -10.02
N THR A 94 -6.37 3.50 -11.34
CA THR A 94 -6.35 2.16 -11.94
C THR A 94 -5.20 1.35 -11.36
N GLY A 95 -5.49 0.10 -10.97
CA GLY A 95 -4.51 -0.81 -10.36
C GLY A 95 -4.49 -0.80 -8.82
N LEU A 96 -5.25 0.09 -8.17
CA LEU A 96 -5.45 0.05 -6.71
C LEU A 96 -6.61 -0.88 -6.34
N SER A 97 -6.39 -2.19 -6.44
CA SER A 97 -7.45 -3.20 -6.23
C SER A 97 -7.92 -3.36 -4.78
N SER A 98 -7.11 -2.93 -3.81
CA SER A 98 -7.43 -3.08 -2.38
C SER A 98 -8.19 -1.89 -1.79
N VAL A 99 -8.22 -0.75 -2.49
CA VAL A 99 -8.87 0.47 -2.01
C VAL A 99 -10.38 0.26 -2.05
N GLN A 100 -11.00 0.42 -0.89
CA GLN A 100 -12.45 0.30 -0.71
C GLN A 100 -13.08 1.68 -0.44
N ILE A 101 -12.28 2.62 0.05
CA ILE A 101 -12.70 3.95 0.49
C ILE A 101 -11.71 4.97 -0.06
N LEU A 102 -12.23 6.02 -0.70
CA LEU A 102 -11.48 7.09 -1.35
C LEU A 102 -12.06 8.46 -0.98
#